data_AF-E3I092-F1
#
_entry.id   AF-E3I092-F1
#
_cell.length_a   1.000
_cell.length_b   1.000
_cell.length_c   1.000
_cell.angle_alpha   90.00
_cell.angle_beta   90.00
_cell.angle_gamma   90.00
#
_symmetry.space_group_name_H-M   'P 1'
#
loop_
_entity.id
_entity.type
_entity.pdbx_description
1 polymer ?
#
loop_
_entity_poly.entity_id
_entity_poly.type
_entity_poly.pdbx_seq_one_letter_code
_entity_poly.pdbx_strand_id
1 'polypeptide(L)'
;MHFLSWSEVEAYKQWIGSAFGALTLIMLIGYRLRGYYRGVSFIKRVLLGPGDSHSEARAKMLLILRADFKSFFFSNANRFAAARKLVELEIINPADPEPNEYDFKSEQKYKEKIDAWRKQQQVREAEIVSDLRKVLSDPKTGFEGDGWDLKAEIFKFLQSPFRRSQSQGAKQNSVVLKSFKKLDDNRELIKRYFNVLGQMDPDAEKKFLTQTTIKFGYISPIFLLTGILNRFDDEDGWRLIIDRYRALVKDDRHYSIETRELRAFLFNCWLLWGPSISPCDCPEWQTEGLTTTLQYGYGDENQSIDLIFKDNDNGDFGALIRGRLSLKDPNIDPRIGFAPSAILAVPSVVQGRFKWGPDLGEDVVCAAQKLIRDPGRGRVVLECDPQGFRTKNPQKDTPTNDVSNYYTAYLWIMFVIQDGNGAPFFQEEEVYWKNLLVFFEHGNIADATTFHTLKKNLAAKVCSSLSEIFAREQALGRTLRIVYGGALDDTNCGHGNTLYPPARVAHLDDLPYEKDTQIIDIVSNLAMSTIDGSPLPRFLVLKRAVADGCLVLEGASKNGDHKSEFCSCQLPQVIENFYDKLGKSGSEGDLRKAQKDTAQNKTVSHEEFVG
;
A
#
# COMPACT_ATOMS: atom_id res chain seq x y z
N MET A 1 45.31 -0.57 -68.56
CA MET A 1 44.82 -1.11 -67.28
C MET A 1 46.03 -1.45 -66.43
N HIS A 2 46.36 -0.63 -65.43
CA HIS A 2 47.40 -0.98 -64.46
C HIS A 2 46.80 -1.97 -63.46
N PHE A 3 47.24 -3.23 -63.52
CA PHE A 3 46.94 -4.20 -62.49
C PHE A 3 47.79 -3.87 -61.26
N LEU A 4 47.13 -3.55 -60.14
CA LEU A 4 47.78 -3.44 -58.83
C LEU A 4 48.56 -4.72 -58.55
N SER A 5 49.76 -4.58 -57.98
CA SER A 5 50.57 -5.74 -57.61
C SER A 5 49.91 -6.49 -56.44
N TRP A 6 50.09 -7.80 -56.37
CA TRP A 6 49.51 -8.62 -55.29
C TRP A 6 49.91 -8.13 -53.89
N SER A 7 51.10 -7.52 -53.74
CA SER A 7 51.55 -6.95 -52.47
C SER A 7 50.83 -5.66 -52.10
N GLU A 8 50.43 -4.84 -53.08
CA GLU A 8 49.58 -3.66 -52.85
C GLU A 8 48.18 -4.07 -52.38
N VAL A 9 47.65 -5.17 -52.93
CA VAL A 9 46.36 -5.73 -52.52
C VAL A 9 46.43 -6.28 -51.08
N GLU A 10 47.51 -6.95 -50.68
CA GLU A 10 47.68 -7.41 -49.29
C GLU A 10 47.87 -6.27 -48.30
N ALA A 11 48.67 -5.26 -48.64
CA ALA A 11 48.82 -4.06 -47.82
C ALA A 11 47.48 -3.33 -47.62
N TYR A 12 46.66 -3.25 -48.68
CA TYR A 12 45.34 -2.67 -48.61
C TYR A 12 44.37 -3.49 -47.74
N LYS A 13 44.42 -4.84 -47.82
CA LYS A 13 43.65 -5.73 -46.94
C LYS A 13 44.04 -5.58 -45.47
N GLN A 14 45.33 -5.50 -45.15
CA GLN A 14 45.80 -5.29 -43.79
C GLN A 14 45.35 -3.93 -43.25
N TRP A 15 45.47 -2.88 -44.06
CA TRP A 15 45.05 -1.53 -43.69
C TRP A 15 43.54 -1.44 -43.44
N ILE A 16 42.73 -2.03 -44.33
CA ILE A 16 41.27 -2.17 -44.15
C ILE A 16 40.97 -2.93 -42.86
N GLY A 17 41.61 -4.08 -42.64
CA GLY A 17 41.42 -4.89 -41.43
C GLY A 17 41.75 -4.12 -40.15
N SER A 18 42.85 -3.38 -40.13
CA SER A 18 43.23 -2.52 -39.00
C SER A 18 42.24 -1.37 -38.79
N ALA A 19 41.76 -0.73 -39.86
CA ALA A 19 40.76 0.34 -39.78
C ALA A 19 39.41 -0.15 -39.24
N PHE A 20 38.92 -1.30 -39.72
CA PHE A 20 37.71 -1.94 -39.19
C PHE A 20 37.89 -2.37 -37.73
N GLY A 21 39.06 -2.90 -37.36
CA GLY A 21 39.38 -3.25 -35.97
C GLY A 21 39.36 -2.03 -35.04
N ALA A 22 40.00 -0.93 -35.45
CA ALA A 22 40.01 0.32 -34.70
C ALA A 22 38.61 0.93 -34.57
N LEU A 23 37.82 0.95 -35.65
CA LEU A 23 36.44 1.45 -35.64
C LEU A 23 35.56 0.62 -34.71
N THR A 24 35.69 -0.72 -34.75
CA THR A 24 34.98 -1.63 -33.84
C THR A 24 35.35 -1.36 -32.38
N LEU A 25 36.64 -1.17 -32.08
CA LEU A 25 37.10 -0.83 -30.74
C LEU A 25 36.55 0.52 -30.26
N ILE A 26 36.56 1.54 -31.11
CA ILE A 26 35.98 2.86 -30.80
C ILE A 26 34.48 2.75 -30.54
N MET A 27 33.74 2.01 -31.38
CA MET A 27 32.31 1.77 -31.17
C MET A 27 32.05 1.02 -29.84
N LEU A 28 32.85 0.00 -29.51
CA LEU A 28 32.76 -0.72 -28.25
C LEU A 28 33.06 0.19 -27.04
N ILE A 29 34.07 1.05 -27.12
CA ILE A 29 34.39 2.04 -26.07
C ILE A 29 33.26 3.07 -25.94
N GLY A 30 32.76 3.60 -27.05
CA GLY A 30 31.65 4.56 -27.06
C GLY A 30 30.38 3.98 -26.45
N TYR A 31 30.03 2.74 -26.82
CA TYR A 31 28.88 2.03 -26.26
C TYR A 31 29.07 1.74 -24.75
N ARG A 32 30.29 1.37 -24.32
CA ARG A 32 30.67 1.22 -22.91
C ARG A 32 30.50 2.51 -22.11
N LEU A 33 31.02 3.62 -22.63
CA LEU A 33 30.91 4.93 -22.01
C LEU A 33 29.44 5.35 -21.91
N ARG A 34 28.65 5.11 -22.96
CA ARG A 34 27.20 5.39 -22.95
C ARG A 34 26.48 4.65 -21.81
N GLY A 35 26.74 3.36 -21.62
CA GLY A 35 26.15 2.58 -20.52
C GLY A 35 26.55 3.10 -19.13
N TYR A 36 27.82 3.50 -18.97
CA TYR A 36 28.31 4.13 -17.73
C TYR A 36 27.62 5.46 -17.44
N TYR A 37 27.56 6.37 -18.42
CA TYR A 37 26.92 7.67 -18.25
C TYR A 37 25.40 7.55 -18.04
N ARG A 38 24.71 6.60 -18.71
CA ARG A 38 23.32 6.26 -18.38
C ARG A 38 23.19 5.80 -16.94
N GLY A 39 24.06 4.91 -16.46
CA GLY A 39 24.06 4.45 -15.06
C GLY A 39 24.25 5.58 -14.05
N VAL A 40 25.27 6.44 -14.26
CA VAL A 40 25.52 7.63 -13.42
C VAL A 40 24.31 8.57 -13.43
N SER A 41 23.75 8.83 -14.61
CA SER A 41 22.56 9.68 -14.75
C SER A 41 21.35 9.09 -14.03
N PHE A 42 21.16 7.77 -14.08
CA PHE A 42 20.06 7.10 -13.41
C PHE A 42 20.20 7.19 -11.89
N ILE A 43 21.37 6.84 -11.35
CA ILE A 43 21.67 6.98 -9.91
C ILE A 43 21.42 8.41 -9.44
N LYS A 44 21.96 9.40 -10.17
CA LYS A 44 21.77 10.81 -9.82
C LYS A 44 20.30 11.19 -9.80
N ARG A 45 19.55 10.84 -10.84
CA ARG A 45 18.15 11.27 -10.97
C ARG A 45 17.20 10.57 -10.00
N VAL A 46 17.56 9.39 -9.49
CA VAL A 46 16.73 8.64 -8.55
C VAL A 46 17.13 8.92 -7.10
N LEU A 47 18.39 8.67 -6.74
CA LEU A 47 18.84 8.74 -5.35
C LEU A 47 19.24 10.13 -4.90
N LEU A 48 19.62 11.00 -5.85
CA LEU A 48 20.16 12.32 -5.55
C LEU A 48 19.15 13.42 -5.93
N GLY A 49 19.17 14.53 -5.21
CA GLY A 49 18.37 15.71 -5.46
C GLY A 49 18.87 16.54 -6.65
N PRO A 50 18.07 17.54 -7.11
CA PRO A 50 18.43 18.40 -8.23
C PRO A 50 19.72 19.22 -8.00
N GLY A 51 20.15 19.42 -6.75
CA GLY A 51 21.37 20.15 -6.37
C GLY A 51 22.62 19.28 -6.26
N ASP A 52 22.50 17.95 -6.30
CA ASP A 52 23.59 17.06 -5.93
C ASP A 52 24.62 16.89 -7.05
N SER A 53 25.86 16.63 -6.63
CA SER A 53 27.00 16.58 -7.52
C SER A 53 27.04 15.30 -8.35
N HIS A 54 27.49 15.37 -9.62
CA HIS A 54 27.76 14.15 -10.39
C HIS A 54 28.85 13.27 -9.76
N SER A 55 29.71 13.85 -8.92
CA SER A 55 30.75 13.14 -8.16
C SER A 55 30.17 12.07 -7.24
N GLU A 56 29.06 12.33 -6.55
CA GLU A 56 28.44 11.36 -5.65
C GLU A 56 27.86 10.17 -6.42
N ALA A 57 27.16 10.42 -7.53
CA ALA A 57 26.68 9.34 -8.40
C ALA A 57 27.84 8.52 -8.98
N ARG A 58 28.98 9.16 -9.30
CA ARG A 58 30.21 8.46 -9.73
C ARG A 58 30.82 7.65 -8.60
N ALA A 59 30.81 8.14 -7.36
CA ALA A 59 31.27 7.39 -6.20
C ALA A 59 30.41 6.13 -5.97
N LYS A 60 29.09 6.23 -6.15
CA LYS A 60 28.19 5.07 -6.12
C LYS A 60 28.48 4.06 -7.24
N MET A 61 28.84 4.50 -8.44
CA MET A 61 29.32 3.59 -9.51
C MET A 61 30.60 2.82 -9.13
N LEU A 62 31.45 3.36 -8.25
CA LEU A 62 32.62 2.63 -7.77
C LEU A 62 32.24 1.44 -6.87
N LEU A 63 31.08 1.45 -6.21
CA LEU A 63 30.58 0.29 -5.47
C LEU A 63 30.31 -0.88 -6.41
N ILE A 64 29.74 -0.61 -7.59
CA ILE A 64 29.52 -1.62 -8.65
C ILE A 64 30.86 -2.18 -9.13
N LEU A 65 31.86 -1.31 -9.34
CA LEU A 65 33.21 -1.72 -9.72
C LEU A 65 33.86 -2.64 -8.66
N ARG A 66 33.65 -2.37 -7.37
CA ARG A 66 34.13 -3.22 -6.26
C ARG A 66 33.38 -4.55 -6.17
N ALA A 67 32.09 -4.56 -6.52
CA ALA A 67 31.28 -5.78 -6.51
C ALA A 67 31.74 -6.75 -7.59
N ASP A 68 31.90 -6.26 -8.83
CA ASP A 68 32.30 -7.07 -9.97
C ASP A 68 33.11 -6.28 -11.01
N PHE A 69 34.41 -6.15 -10.74
CA PHE A 69 35.35 -5.45 -11.62
C PHE A 69 35.37 -6.06 -13.04
N LYS A 70 35.28 -7.40 -13.16
CA LYS A 70 35.37 -8.08 -14.45
C LYS A 70 34.13 -7.77 -15.28
N SER A 71 32.93 -8.02 -14.76
CA SER A 71 31.69 -7.74 -15.52
C SER A 71 31.52 -6.25 -15.82
N PHE A 72 32.02 -5.37 -14.95
CA PHE A 72 31.99 -3.93 -15.19
C PHE A 72 32.74 -3.55 -16.47
N PHE A 73 33.91 -4.14 -16.76
CA PHE A 73 34.67 -3.83 -17.97
C PHE A 73 34.25 -4.63 -19.20
N PHE A 74 33.75 -5.87 -19.01
CA PHE A 74 33.55 -6.79 -20.12
C PHE A 74 32.11 -6.88 -20.64
N SER A 75 31.10 -6.39 -19.91
CA SER A 75 29.70 -6.39 -20.39
C SER A 75 29.00 -5.02 -20.29
N ASN A 76 28.27 -4.68 -21.34
CA ASN A 76 27.59 -3.38 -21.51
C ASN A 76 26.18 -3.35 -20.93
N ALA A 77 25.38 -4.40 -21.20
CA ALA A 77 24.06 -4.59 -20.59
C ALA A 77 24.14 -4.60 -19.05
N ASN A 78 25.30 -4.99 -18.52
CA ASN A 78 25.52 -5.10 -17.08
C ASN A 78 25.60 -3.74 -16.37
N ARG A 79 26.01 -2.63 -17.02
CA ARG A 79 26.27 -1.37 -16.28
C ARG A 79 25.02 -0.63 -15.87
N PHE A 80 24.08 -0.43 -16.81
CA PHE A 80 22.82 0.23 -16.50
C PHE A 80 21.96 -0.65 -15.59
N ALA A 81 21.93 -1.97 -15.83
CA ALA A 81 21.23 -2.90 -14.96
C ALA A 81 21.87 -3.01 -13.56
N ALA A 82 23.20 -2.95 -13.45
CA ALA A 82 23.88 -2.86 -12.16
C ALA A 82 23.58 -1.54 -11.44
N ALA A 83 23.51 -0.42 -12.18
CA ALA A 83 23.09 0.86 -11.61
C ALA A 83 21.65 0.78 -11.10
N ARG A 84 20.71 0.18 -11.86
CA ARG A 84 19.35 -0.10 -11.39
C ARG A 84 19.33 -0.92 -10.12
N LYS A 85 20.07 -2.03 -10.07
CA LYS A 85 20.18 -2.89 -8.88
C LYS A 85 20.79 -2.18 -7.69
N LEU A 86 21.83 -1.36 -7.88
CA LEU A 86 22.40 -0.55 -6.80
C LEU A 86 21.35 0.41 -6.25
N VAL A 87 20.61 1.11 -7.11
CA VAL A 87 19.53 2.00 -6.70
C VAL A 87 18.45 1.24 -5.94
N GLU A 88 18.03 0.07 -6.41
CA GLU A 88 17.05 -0.78 -5.71
C GLU A 88 17.56 -1.21 -4.33
N LEU A 89 18.82 -1.62 -4.20
CA LEU A 89 19.43 -1.98 -2.91
C LEU A 89 19.51 -0.79 -1.95
N GLU A 90 19.84 0.40 -2.46
CA GLU A 90 19.86 1.64 -1.67
C GLU A 90 18.45 2.03 -1.22
N ILE A 91 17.42 1.80 -2.03
CA ILE A 91 16.00 2.01 -1.67
C ILE A 91 15.54 0.99 -0.62
N ILE A 92 15.86 -0.30 -0.80
CA ILE A 92 15.44 -1.38 0.12
C ILE A 92 16.17 -1.27 1.47
N ASN A 93 17.42 -0.82 1.46
CA ASN A 93 18.26 -0.69 2.65
C ASN A 93 18.87 0.72 2.68
N PRO A 94 18.11 1.78 2.98
CA PRO A 94 18.61 3.16 2.94
C PRO A 94 19.68 3.40 3.99
N ALA A 95 20.54 4.38 3.68
CA ALA A 95 21.49 4.91 4.66
C ALA A 95 20.71 5.58 5.79
N ASP A 96 21.13 5.36 7.02
CA ASP A 96 20.66 6.21 8.12
C ASP A 96 21.13 7.65 7.87
N PRO A 97 20.32 8.66 8.23
CA PRO A 97 20.73 10.06 8.12
C PRO A 97 22.00 10.29 8.92
N GLU A 98 22.91 11.09 8.38
CA GLU A 98 24.11 11.51 9.09
C GLU A 98 23.70 12.29 10.35
N PRO A 99 24.23 11.96 11.54
CA PRO A 99 23.94 12.72 12.75
C PRO A 99 24.24 14.20 12.54
N ASN A 100 23.31 15.07 12.96
CA ASN A 100 23.51 16.51 12.89
C ASN A 100 24.19 16.99 14.18
N GLU A 101 25.27 17.77 14.07
CA GLU A 101 26.01 18.30 15.23
C GLU A 101 25.11 19.07 16.20
N TYR A 102 24.13 19.82 15.67
CA TYR A 102 23.20 20.63 16.46
C TYR A 102 22.26 19.83 17.36
N ASP A 103 22.07 18.53 17.08
CA ASP A 103 21.22 17.65 17.91
C ASP A 103 21.89 17.25 19.23
N PHE A 104 23.18 17.58 19.41
CA PHE A 104 23.98 17.12 20.54
C PHE A 104 24.48 18.27 21.41
N LYS A 105 24.18 18.19 22.71
CA LYS A 105 24.68 19.16 23.71
C LYS A 105 26.19 19.06 23.98
N SER A 106 26.86 18.05 23.47
CA SER A 106 28.27 17.77 23.75
C SER A 106 28.96 17.28 22.49
N GLU A 107 30.07 17.93 22.12
CA GLU A 107 30.91 17.57 20.99
C GLU A 107 31.39 16.11 21.07
N GLN A 108 31.66 15.60 22.29
CA GLN A 108 32.07 14.22 22.49
C GLN A 108 30.96 13.23 22.08
N LYS A 109 29.70 13.49 22.49
CA LYS A 109 28.57 12.64 22.10
C LYS A 109 28.31 12.68 20.61
N TYR A 110 28.48 13.85 19.98
CA TYR A 110 28.41 13.98 18.53
C TYR A 110 29.48 13.13 17.85
N LYS A 111 30.75 13.25 18.27
CA LYS A 111 31.88 12.44 17.77
C LYS A 111 31.64 10.93 17.91
N GLU A 112 31.15 10.49 19.07
CA GLU A 112 30.79 9.09 19.29
C GLU A 112 29.68 8.62 18.34
N LYS A 113 28.66 9.45 18.12
CA LYS A 113 27.55 9.13 17.20
C LYS A 113 27.95 9.14 15.73
N ILE A 114 28.74 10.11 15.28
CA ILE A 114 29.21 10.15 13.89
C ILE A 114 30.16 8.99 13.58
N ASP A 115 31.03 8.60 14.52
CA ASP A 115 31.92 7.45 14.32
C ASP A 115 31.14 6.12 14.32
N ALA A 116 30.13 5.98 15.18
CA ALA A 116 29.22 4.84 15.14
C ALA A 116 28.45 4.77 13.81
N TRP A 117 27.92 5.91 13.34
CA TRP A 117 27.25 6.00 12.05
C TRP A 117 28.18 5.65 10.89
N ARG A 118 29.42 6.16 10.86
CA ARG A 118 30.42 5.83 9.81
C ARG A 118 30.71 4.33 9.77
N LYS A 119 30.89 3.69 10.92
CA LYS A 119 31.08 2.23 11.01
C LYS A 119 29.86 1.48 10.45
N GLN A 120 28.66 1.94 10.80
CA GLN A 120 27.42 1.36 10.31
C GLN A 120 27.27 1.51 8.78
N GLN A 121 27.63 2.67 8.22
CA GLN A 121 27.63 2.91 6.78
C GLN A 121 28.64 2.02 6.05
N GLN A 122 29.84 1.82 6.60
CA GLN A 122 30.83 0.90 6.02
C GLN A 122 30.32 -0.54 5.98
N VAL A 123 29.69 -1.01 7.06
CA VAL A 123 29.07 -2.35 7.10
C VAL A 123 27.97 -2.45 6.06
N ARG A 124 27.09 -1.44 5.98
CA ARG A 124 26.01 -1.36 4.99
C ARG A 124 26.55 -1.38 3.55
N GLU A 125 27.55 -0.58 3.23
CA GLU A 125 28.16 -0.57 1.89
C GLU A 125 28.78 -1.93 1.54
N ALA A 126 29.43 -2.58 2.50
CA ALA A 126 29.97 -3.93 2.30
C ALA A 126 28.85 -4.96 2.03
N GLU A 127 27.71 -4.85 2.71
CA GLU A 127 26.51 -5.66 2.42
C GLU A 127 25.96 -5.38 1.02
N ILE A 128 25.81 -4.11 0.63
CA ILE A 128 25.36 -3.72 -0.72
C ILE A 128 26.30 -4.29 -1.79
N VAL A 129 27.61 -4.17 -1.60
CA VAL A 129 28.61 -4.74 -2.53
C VAL A 129 28.52 -6.26 -2.59
N SER A 130 28.27 -6.92 -1.46
CA SER A 130 28.07 -8.37 -1.39
C SER A 130 26.81 -8.80 -2.15
N ASP A 131 25.69 -8.11 -1.94
CA ASP A 131 24.43 -8.42 -2.60
C ASP A 131 24.47 -8.08 -4.09
N LEU A 132 25.09 -6.97 -4.48
CA LEU A 132 25.40 -6.68 -5.89
C LEU A 132 26.21 -7.81 -6.52
N ARG A 133 27.26 -8.29 -5.84
CA ARG A 133 28.10 -9.38 -6.37
C ARG A 133 27.28 -10.64 -6.60
N LYS A 134 26.51 -11.08 -5.60
CA LYS A 134 25.65 -12.28 -5.71
C LYS A 134 24.69 -12.20 -6.89
N VAL A 135 24.16 -11.01 -7.12
CA VAL A 135 23.14 -10.77 -8.13
C VAL A 135 23.76 -10.60 -9.52
N LEU A 136 24.91 -9.95 -9.64
CA LEU A 136 25.64 -9.80 -10.91
C LEU A 136 26.31 -11.10 -11.35
N SER A 137 26.66 -11.98 -10.41
CA SER A 137 27.20 -13.31 -10.70
C SER A 137 26.14 -14.35 -11.08
N ASP A 138 24.84 -14.04 -11.05
CA ASP A 138 23.78 -15.01 -11.35
C ASP A 138 23.66 -15.20 -12.89
N PRO A 139 24.07 -16.36 -13.45
CA PRO A 139 24.06 -16.60 -14.89
C PRO A 139 22.65 -16.58 -15.50
N LYS A 140 21.59 -16.77 -14.70
CA LYS A 140 20.19 -16.76 -15.17
C LYS A 140 19.64 -15.38 -15.48
N THR A 141 20.29 -14.32 -14.99
CA THR A 141 19.85 -12.94 -15.25
C THR A 141 20.18 -12.45 -16.67
N GLY A 142 20.68 -13.32 -17.54
CA GLY A 142 21.01 -13.00 -18.93
C GLY A 142 22.36 -12.28 -19.08
N PHE A 143 23.04 -11.93 -17.98
CA PHE A 143 24.29 -11.16 -18.02
C PHE A 143 25.49 -11.90 -18.63
N GLU A 144 25.42 -13.23 -18.78
CA GLU A 144 26.43 -14.02 -19.49
C GLU A 144 26.05 -14.36 -20.94
N GLY A 145 24.83 -14.06 -21.40
CA GLY A 145 24.35 -14.44 -22.74
C GLY A 145 24.94 -13.61 -23.87
N ASP A 146 24.94 -12.28 -23.74
CA ASP A 146 25.14 -11.38 -24.88
C ASP A 146 26.61 -11.12 -25.25
N GLY A 147 27.55 -11.48 -24.36
CA GLY A 147 29.00 -11.31 -24.59
C GLY A 147 29.72 -12.56 -25.09
N TRP A 148 29.08 -13.73 -24.97
CA TRP A 148 29.68 -15.00 -25.35
C TRP A 148 29.41 -15.36 -26.82
N ASP A 149 28.45 -14.76 -27.51
CA ASP A 149 28.13 -15.16 -28.89
C ASP A 149 29.19 -14.77 -29.93
N LEU A 150 29.90 -13.64 -29.77
CA LEU A 150 31.01 -13.29 -30.68
C LEU A 150 32.22 -14.23 -30.48
N LYS A 151 32.45 -14.70 -29.24
CA LYS A 151 33.43 -15.76 -28.98
C LYS A 151 32.91 -17.12 -29.41
N ALA A 152 31.62 -17.41 -29.28
CA ALA A 152 31.00 -18.66 -29.67
C ALA A 152 30.92 -18.81 -31.19
N GLU A 153 30.82 -17.75 -32.00
CA GLU A 153 31.01 -17.86 -33.45
C GLU A 153 32.46 -18.19 -33.82
N ILE A 154 33.44 -17.62 -33.12
CA ILE A 154 34.86 -17.95 -33.29
C ILE A 154 35.20 -19.36 -32.75
N PHE A 155 34.52 -19.82 -31.69
CA PHE A 155 34.71 -21.14 -31.06
C PHE A 155 33.81 -22.24 -31.66
N LYS A 156 32.73 -21.90 -32.37
CA LYS A 156 31.90 -22.85 -33.15
C LYS A 156 32.68 -23.51 -34.28
N PHE A 157 33.83 -22.94 -34.66
CA PHE A 157 34.76 -23.58 -35.58
C PHE A 157 35.58 -24.71 -34.91
N LEU A 158 35.54 -24.87 -33.58
CA LEU A 158 36.50 -25.72 -32.87
C LEU A 158 35.99 -26.74 -31.84
N GLN A 159 34.70 -26.88 -31.50
CA GLN A 159 34.25 -28.09 -30.78
C GLN A 159 32.72 -28.30 -30.68
N SER A 160 32.37 -29.57 -30.47
CA SER A 160 31.07 -30.25 -30.56
C SER A 160 30.08 -29.95 -29.39
N PRO A 161 28.83 -30.49 -29.40
CA PRO A 161 27.68 -29.88 -28.73
C PRO A 161 27.60 -30.22 -27.24
N PHE A 162 27.62 -29.18 -26.40
CA PHE A 162 27.34 -29.32 -24.97
C PHE A 162 25.84 -29.19 -24.71
N ARG A 163 25.22 -30.29 -24.27
CA ARG A 163 23.81 -30.37 -23.83
C ARG A 163 23.56 -29.41 -22.65
N ARG A 164 22.65 -28.45 -22.83
CA ARG A 164 22.05 -27.67 -21.73
C ARG A 164 21.15 -28.58 -20.89
N SER A 165 21.60 -28.91 -19.68
CA SER A 165 20.76 -29.48 -18.65
C SER A 165 19.86 -28.39 -18.05
N GLN A 166 18.55 -28.60 -18.14
CA GLN A 166 17.52 -27.75 -17.56
C GLN A 166 17.52 -28.00 -16.04
N SER A 167 18.15 -27.11 -15.27
CA SER A 167 18.30 -27.28 -13.82
C SER A 167 17.07 -26.78 -13.06
N GLN A 168 16.50 -27.72 -12.30
CA GLN A 168 15.55 -27.51 -11.21
C GLN A 168 16.03 -26.41 -10.23
N GLY A 169 15.10 -25.50 -9.89
CA GLY A 169 15.01 -24.77 -8.61
C GLY A 169 16.29 -24.26 -7.94
N ALA A 170 17.10 -23.45 -8.63
CA ALA A 170 18.16 -22.70 -7.93
C ALA A 170 17.52 -21.62 -7.04
N LYS A 171 17.78 -21.66 -5.72
CA LYS A 171 17.36 -20.63 -4.75
C LYS A 171 17.75 -19.26 -5.27
N GLN A 172 16.76 -18.48 -5.66
CA GLN A 172 16.97 -17.13 -6.16
C GLN A 172 17.47 -16.24 -5.00
N ASN A 173 18.57 -15.52 -5.23
CA ASN A 173 19.17 -14.65 -4.21
C ASN A 173 18.23 -13.46 -3.94
N SER A 174 17.47 -13.53 -2.85
CA SER A 174 16.62 -12.43 -2.39
C SER A 174 17.34 -11.56 -1.36
N VAL A 175 16.98 -10.27 -1.37
CA VAL A 175 17.49 -9.27 -0.43
C VAL A 175 16.46 -9.10 0.68
N VAL A 176 16.92 -9.13 1.92
CA VAL A 176 16.02 -9.03 3.08
C VAL A 176 15.72 -7.57 3.37
N LEU A 177 14.43 -7.20 3.36
CA LEU A 177 13.99 -5.89 3.83
C LEU A 177 14.16 -5.83 5.36
N LYS A 178 15.01 -4.92 5.84
CA LYS A 178 15.33 -4.82 7.27
C LYS A 178 14.25 -4.10 8.07
N SER A 179 13.54 -3.15 7.46
CA SER A 179 12.54 -2.32 8.14
C SER A 179 11.45 -1.90 7.16
N PHE A 180 10.20 -2.15 7.53
CA PHE A 180 9.04 -1.71 6.76
C PHE A 180 8.88 -0.19 6.79
N LYS A 181 9.09 0.44 7.95
CA LYS A 181 9.09 1.89 8.10
C LYS A 181 10.07 2.57 7.13
N LYS A 182 11.29 2.05 7.00
CA LYS A 182 12.28 2.60 6.06
C LYS A 182 11.85 2.46 4.59
N LEU A 183 11.13 1.41 4.25
CA LEU A 183 10.55 1.25 2.90
C LEU A 183 9.45 2.31 2.67
N ASP A 184 8.62 2.53 3.68
CA ASP A 184 7.54 3.50 3.68
C ASP A 184 8.09 4.93 3.49
N ASP A 185 9.11 5.30 4.27
CA ASP A 185 9.86 6.56 4.16
C ASP A 185 10.47 6.75 2.75
N ASN A 186 10.68 5.66 2.00
CA ASN A 186 11.28 5.64 0.66
C ASN A 186 10.28 5.48 -0.49
N ARG A 187 8.96 5.52 -0.26
CA ARG A 187 7.95 5.39 -1.33
C ARG A 187 8.17 6.37 -2.48
N GLU A 188 8.51 7.62 -2.16
CA GLU A 188 8.81 8.65 -3.16
C GLU A 188 10.05 8.32 -4.00
N LEU A 189 11.06 7.66 -3.42
CA LEU A 189 12.22 7.18 -4.19
C LEU A 189 11.85 6.03 -5.12
N ILE A 190 10.91 5.16 -4.72
CA ILE A 190 10.39 4.08 -5.58
C ILE A 190 9.60 4.68 -6.75
N LYS A 191 8.71 5.63 -6.49
CA LYS A 191 7.98 6.38 -7.53
C LYS A 191 8.96 7.07 -8.49
N ARG A 192 9.95 7.76 -7.95
CA ARG A 192 11.02 8.41 -8.73
C ARG A 192 11.83 7.40 -9.55
N TYR A 193 12.14 6.22 -9.01
CA TYR A 193 12.80 5.15 -9.74
C TYR A 193 12.03 4.79 -11.02
N PHE A 194 10.71 4.53 -10.91
CA PHE A 194 9.90 4.13 -12.06
C PHE A 194 9.71 5.27 -13.07
N ASN A 195 9.50 6.49 -12.59
CA ASN A 195 9.40 7.67 -13.45
C ASN A 195 10.69 7.91 -14.27
N VAL A 196 11.85 7.86 -13.61
CA VAL A 196 13.15 8.02 -14.28
C VAL A 196 13.41 6.84 -15.23
N LEU A 197 13.05 5.61 -14.83
CA LEU A 197 13.18 4.45 -15.69
C LEU A 197 12.34 4.61 -16.96
N GLY A 198 11.08 5.04 -16.86
CA GLY A 198 10.22 5.29 -18.03
C GLY A 198 10.73 6.38 -18.96
N GLN A 199 11.35 7.42 -18.42
CA GLN A 199 11.93 8.49 -19.24
C GLN A 199 13.24 8.05 -19.91
N MET A 200 14.03 7.20 -19.27
CA MET A 200 15.32 6.75 -19.79
C MET A 200 15.21 5.50 -20.67
N ASP A 201 14.20 4.66 -20.44
CA ASP A 201 13.95 3.39 -21.08
C ASP A 201 12.43 3.11 -21.10
N PRO A 202 11.71 3.69 -22.09
CA PRO A 202 10.26 3.55 -22.19
C PRO A 202 9.81 2.08 -22.25
N ASP A 203 10.57 1.26 -22.96
CA ASP A 203 10.27 -0.16 -23.20
C ASP A 203 10.65 -1.08 -22.03
N ALA A 204 11.36 -0.56 -21.02
CA ALA A 204 11.73 -1.36 -19.86
C ALA A 204 10.52 -1.67 -18.98
N GLU A 205 10.39 -2.95 -18.60
CA GLU A 205 9.42 -3.40 -17.60
C GLU A 205 9.60 -2.61 -16.30
N LYS A 206 8.48 -2.06 -15.81
CA LYS A 206 8.42 -1.15 -14.66
C LYS A 206 8.36 -1.94 -13.37
N LYS A 207 9.43 -2.69 -13.18
CA LYS A 207 9.61 -3.67 -12.13
C LYS A 207 11.04 -3.63 -11.61
N PHE A 208 11.21 -3.87 -10.32
CA PHE A 208 12.53 -4.06 -9.72
C PHE A 208 13.18 -5.33 -10.26
N LEU A 209 14.48 -5.23 -10.55
CA LEU A 209 15.31 -6.38 -10.89
C LEU A 209 15.66 -7.23 -9.67
N THR A 210 15.54 -6.66 -8.47
CA THR A 210 15.88 -7.26 -7.18
C THR A 210 14.66 -7.90 -6.54
N GLN A 211 14.80 -9.18 -6.20
CA GLN A 211 13.79 -9.88 -5.41
C GLN A 211 13.99 -9.54 -3.94
N THR A 212 12.91 -9.16 -3.27
CA THR A 212 12.89 -8.70 -1.89
C THR A 212 12.15 -9.72 -1.04
N THR A 213 12.73 -10.09 0.10
CA THR A 213 12.07 -10.91 1.13
C THR A 213 11.77 -10.03 2.34
N ILE A 214 10.51 -10.01 2.75
CA ILE A 214 10.06 -9.34 3.96
C ILE A 214 9.74 -10.41 5.00
N LYS A 215 10.54 -10.44 6.07
CA LYS A 215 10.50 -11.50 7.09
C LYS A 215 9.45 -11.28 8.17
N PHE A 216 8.95 -10.06 8.32
CA PHE A 216 8.12 -9.65 9.43
C PHE A 216 7.00 -8.76 8.90
N GLY A 217 5.76 -9.23 9.08
CA GLY A 217 4.56 -8.57 8.59
C GLY A 217 3.39 -9.55 8.54
N TYR A 218 2.25 -9.01 8.15
CA TYR A 218 0.97 -9.69 8.15
C TYR A 218 0.31 -9.57 6.79
N ILE A 219 -0.23 -10.68 6.27
CA ILE A 219 -1.18 -10.61 5.16
C ILE A 219 -2.57 -10.41 5.75
N SER A 220 -3.27 -9.39 5.29
CA SER A 220 -4.64 -9.10 5.67
C SER A 220 -5.53 -8.97 4.43
N PRO A 221 -6.72 -9.58 4.42
CA PRO A 221 -7.68 -9.47 3.32
C PRO A 221 -8.47 -8.16 3.45
N ILE A 222 -7.78 -7.05 3.50
CA ILE A 222 -8.35 -5.70 3.52
C ILE A 222 -7.66 -4.87 2.44
N PHE A 223 -8.30 -3.80 2.01
CA PHE A 223 -7.77 -2.87 1.03
C PHE A 223 -7.88 -1.44 1.56
N LEU A 224 -6.74 -0.84 1.88
CA LEU A 224 -6.65 0.56 2.29
C LEU A 224 -7.13 1.49 1.18
N LEU A 225 -8.04 2.42 1.46
CA LEU A 225 -8.57 3.38 0.47
C LEU A 225 -7.75 4.67 0.33
N THR A 226 -6.73 4.86 1.17
CA THR A 226 -5.92 6.09 1.35
C THR A 226 -6.60 7.13 2.24
N GLY A 227 -5.86 7.65 3.23
CA GLY A 227 -6.29 8.71 4.13
C GLY A 227 -5.98 10.12 3.64
N ILE A 228 -6.59 11.13 4.26
CA ILE A 228 -6.45 12.55 3.91
C ILE A 228 -4.98 13.00 3.96
N LEU A 229 -4.24 12.60 5.00
CA LEU A 229 -2.84 12.99 5.18
C LEU A 229 -1.94 12.40 4.08
N ASN A 230 -2.15 11.13 3.75
CA ASN A 230 -1.44 10.48 2.64
C ASN A 230 -1.89 11.00 1.26
N ARG A 231 -3.10 11.57 1.18
CA ARG A 231 -3.73 12.02 -0.07
C ARG A 231 -3.24 13.40 -0.50
N PHE A 232 -3.07 14.31 0.46
CA PHE A 232 -2.78 15.73 0.22
C PHE A 232 -1.43 16.16 0.79
N ASP A 233 -0.56 15.23 1.18
CA ASP A 233 0.60 15.47 2.04
C ASP A 233 0.21 15.93 3.46
N ASP A 234 1.05 15.64 4.45
CA ASP A 234 0.69 15.85 5.86
C ASP A 234 0.31 17.31 6.17
N GLU A 235 1.12 18.28 5.74
CA GLU A 235 0.90 19.71 6.06
C GLU A 235 -0.38 20.25 5.42
N ASP A 236 -0.56 20.00 4.12
CA ASP A 236 -1.71 20.46 3.35
C ASP A 236 -2.98 19.70 3.75
N GLY A 237 -2.87 18.41 4.05
CA GLY A 237 -3.95 17.59 4.59
C GLY A 237 -4.48 18.12 5.93
N TRP A 238 -3.58 18.43 6.88
CA TRP A 238 -3.97 19.07 8.15
C TRP A 238 -4.64 20.42 7.94
N ARG A 239 -4.07 21.25 7.05
CA ARG A 239 -4.64 22.56 6.73
C ARG A 239 -6.03 22.43 6.13
N LEU A 240 -6.25 21.52 5.18
CA LEU A 240 -7.55 21.27 4.58
C LEU A 240 -8.59 20.85 5.62
N ILE A 241 -8.23 19.97 6.55
CA ILE A 241 -9.14 19.54 7.61
C ILE A 241 -9.50 20.72 8.53
N ILE A 242 -8.50 21.41 9.07
CA ILE A 242 -8.71 22.47 10.06
C ILE A 242 -9.49 23.64 9.45
N ASP A 243 -9.09 24.10 8.27
CA ASP A 243 -9.66 25.29 7.65
C ASP A 243 -11.06 25.03 7.06
N ARG A 244 -11.34 23.78 6.64
CA ARG A 244 -12.57 23.47 5.86
C ARG A 244 -13.60 22.66 6.61
N TYR A 245 -13.27 22.07 7.75
CA TYR A 245 -14.21 21.30 8.57
C TYR A 245 -15.56 21.99 8.75
N ARG A 246 -15.56 23.27 9.15
CA ARG A 246 -16.79 24.05 9.36
C ARG A 246 -17.54 24.37 8.08
N ALA A 247 -16.83 24.58 6.97
CA ALA A 247 -17.44 24.90 5.68
C ALA A 247 -18.20 23.69 5.12
N LEU A 248 -17.68 22.48 5.32
CA LEU A 248 -18.29 21.24 4.83
C LEU A 248 -19.68 20.96 5.41
N VAL A 249 -19.93 21.42 6.64
CA VAL A 249 -21.17 21.17 7.39
C VAL A 249 -22.12 22.37 7.45
N LYS A 250 -21.69 23.57 7.04
CA LYS A 250 -22.44 24.81 7.27
C LYS A 250 -23.90 24.74 6.79
N ASP A 251 -24.12 24.10 5.64
CA ASP A 251 -25.41 24.08 4.95
C ASP A 251 -26.24 22.80 5.17
N ASP A 252 -25.81 21.91 6.09
CA ASP A 252 -26.53 20.65 6.37
C ASP A 252 -27.71 20.87 7.34
N ARG A 253 -28.76 21.58 6.88
CA ARG A 253 -29.92 21.94 7.71
C ARG A 253 -30.87 20.77 8.02
N HIS A 254 -30.69 19.64 7.34
CA HIS A 254 -31.50 18.44 7.50
C HIS A 254 -31.32 17.74 8.86
N TYR A 255 -30.20 17.98 9.55
CA TYR A 255 -29.89 17.38 10.85
C TYR A 255 -30.05 18.38 12.00
N SER A 256 -30.12 17.90 13.25
CA SER A 256 -29.81 18.77 14.39
C SER A 256 -28.35 19.23 14.35
N ILE A 257 -28.03 20.31 15.05
CA ILE A 257 -26.67 20.86 15.08
C ILE A 257 -25.70 19.79 15.60
N GLU A 258 -26.09 19.09 16.65
CA GLU A 258 -25.26 18.09 17.30
C GLU A 258 -25.06 16.84 16.43
N THR A 259 -26.11 16.34 15.78
CA THR A 259 -26.00 15.21 14.85
C THR A 259 -25.10 15.55 13.67
N ARG A 260 -25.25 16.76 13.12
CA ARG A 260 -24.42 17.28 12.04
C ARG A 260 -22.94 17.33 12.40
N GLU A 261 -22.64 17.89 13.57
CA GLU A 261 -21.26 18.03 14.06
C GLU A 261 -20.63 16.67 14.37
N LEU A 262 -21.35 15.78 15.07
CA LEU A 262 -20.89 14.44 15.37
C LEU A 262 -20.58 13.65 14.10
N ARG A 263 -21.51 13.65 13.14
CA ARG A 263 -21.36 12.95 11.86
C ARG A 263 -20.10 13.39 11.12
N ALA A 264 -19.92 14.70 10.96
CA ALA A 264 -18.79 15.24 10.24
C ALA A 264 -17.46 15.01 10.97
N PHE A 265 -17.44 15.16 12.29
CA PHE A 265 -16.27 14.85 13.11
C PHE A 265 -15.83 13.40 12.91
N LEU A 266 -16.77 12.46 13.06
CA LEU A 266 -16.48 11.03 12.91
C LEU A 266 -15.99 10.69 11.50
N PHE A 267 -16.64 11.22 10.46
CA PHE A 267 -16.25 10.96 9.07
C PHE A 267 -14.84 11.49 8.75
N ASN A 268 -14.51 12.71 9.17
CA ASN A 268 -13.16 13.27 8.96
C ASN A 268 -12.09 12.50 9.74
N CYS A 269 -12.34 12.16 11.00
CA CYS A 269 -11.38 11.43 11.82
C CYS A 269 -11.15 9.99 11.31
N TRP A 270 -12.18 9.36 10.76
CA TRP A 270 -12.06 8.04 10.11
C TRP A 270 -11.20 8.11 8.84
N LEU A 271 -11.31 9.18 8.07
CA LEU A 271 -10.53 9.38 6.84
C LEU A 271 -9.13 9.93 7.06
N LEU A 272 -8.78 10.41 8.26
CA LEU A 272 -7.50 11.06 8.52
C LEU A 272 -6.30 10.20 8.07
N TRP A 273 -6.27 8.95 8.53
CA TRP A 273 -5.23 7.97 8.19
C TRP A 273 -5.66 6.98 7.10
N GLY A 274 -6.97 6.92 6.82
CA GLY A 274 -7.56 6.18 5.71
C GLY A 274 -8.10 4.81 6.12
N PRO A 275 -9.35 4.48 5.79
CA PRO A 275 -9.93 3.20 6.15
C PRO A 275 -9.57 2.10 5.17
N SER A 276 -9.56 0.87 5.65
CA SER A 276 -9.54 -0.31 4.80
C SER A 276 -10.93 -0.94 4.65
N ILE A 277 -11.20 -1.53 3.48
CA ILE A 277 -12.43 -2.27 3.20
C ILE A 277 -12.11 -3.73 2.88
N SER A 278 -12.99 -4.65 3.29
CA SER A 278 -12.84 -6.08 3.00
C SER A 278 -13.38 -6.43 1.62
N PRO A 279 -12.73 -7.35 0.88
CA PRO A 279 -13.22 -7.84 -0.40
C PRO A 279 -14.45 -8.75 -0.21
N CYS A 280 -15.36 -8.75 -1.18
CA CYS A 280 -16.52 -9.66 -1.22
C CYS A 280 -16.66 -10.35 -2.58
N ASP A 281 -17.70 -11.16 -2.70
CA ASP A 281 -18.07 -11.95 -3.88
C ASP A 281 -18.82 -11.16 -4.96
N CYS A 282 -18.92 -9.83 -4.84
CA CYS A 282 -19.57 -9.03 -5.88
C CYS A 282 -18.66 -8.78 -7.10
N PRO A 283 -19.23 -8.42 -8.27
CA PRO A 283 -18.46 -8.20 -9.51
C PRO A 283 -17.38 -7.12 -9.42
N GLU A 284 -17.50 -6.17 -8.50
CA GLU A 284 -16.49 -5.12 -8.27
C GLU A 284 -15.14 -5.70 -7.79
N TRP A 285 -15.20 -6.86 -7.12
CA TRP A 285 -14.05 -7.55 -6.53
C TRP A 285 -13.69 -8.83 -7.30
N GLN A 286 -14.69 -9.58 -7.73
CA GLN A 286 -14.54 -10.85 -8.45
C GLN A 286 -14.85 -10.66 -9.93
N THR A 287 -13.88 -10.14 -10.65
CA THR A 287 -13.90 -10.17 -12.12
C THR A 287 -13.07 -11.36 -12.58
N GLU A 288 -13.61 -12.16 -13.51
CA GLU A 288 -12.95 -13.35 -14.02
C GLU A 288 -11.54 -13.03 -14.56
N GLY A 289 -10.54 -13.83 -14.16
CA GLY A 289 -9.14 -13.64 -14.54
C GLY A 289 -8.38 -12.58 -13.74
N LEU A 290 -9.03 -11.76 -12.90
CA LEU A 290 -8.36 -10.74 -12.09
C LEU A 290 -7.93 -11.28 -10.73
N THR A 291 -6.79 -10.79 -10.23
CA THR A 291 -6.28 -11.13 -8.89
C THR A 291 -6.76 -10.11 -7.86
N THR A 292 -7.48 -10.57 -6.83
CA THR A 292 -7.75 -9.74 -5.65
C THR A 292 -6.43 -9.42 -4.97
N THR A 293 -6.07 -8.14 -4.87
CA THR A 293 -4.87 -7.73 -4.15
C THR A 293 -5.13 -7.80 -2.65
N LEU A 294 -4.13 -8.25 -1.89
CA LEU A 294 -4.19 -8.30 -0.43
C LEU A 294 -3.22 -7.28 0.16
N GLN A 295 -3.41 -6.92 1.42
CA GLN A 295 -2.53 -5.98 2.10
C GLN A 295 -1.45 -6.72 2.88
N TYR A 296 -0.18 -6.30 2.73
CA TYR A 296 0.92 -6.72 3.59
C TYR A 296 1.39 -5.56 4.44
N GLY A 297 1.12 -5.63 5.74
CA GLY A 297 1.43 -4.53 6.66
C GLY A 297 2.15 -4.99 7.92
N TYR A 298 2.69 -4.02 8.63
CA TYR A 298 3.32 -4.20 9.94
C TYR A 298 3.11 -2.96 10.79
N GLY A 299 2.67 -3.12 12.05
CA GLY A 299 2.35 -2.00 12.91
C GLY A 299 0.96 -1.44 12.64
N ASP A 300 0.83 -0.56 11.65
CA ASP A 300 -0.42 0.13 11.28
C ASP A 300 -0.78 -0.16 9.81
N GLU A 301 -2.07 -0.13 9.48
CA GLU A 301 -2.56 -0.37 8.12
C GLU A 301 -2.03 0.64 7.10
N ASN A 302 -1.72 1.88 7.53
CA ASN A 302 -1.09 2.88 6.68
C ASN A 302 0.35 2.47 6.27
N GLN A 303 1.02 1.68 7.10
CA GLN A 303 2.32 1.07 6.84
C GLN A 303 2.12 -0.30 6.20
N SER A 304 1.50 -0.28 5.02
CA SER A 304 1.27 -1.49 4.23
C SER A 304 1.52 -1.30 2.74
N ILE A 305 1.79 -2.41 2.06
CA ILE A 305 1.95 -2.47 0.61
C ILE A 305 0.91 -3.43 0.05
N ASP A 306 0.46 -3.14 -1.17
CA ASP A 306 -0.41 -4.05 -1.90
C ASP A 306 0.41 -5.27 -2.37
N LEU A 307 -0.18 -6.45 -2.24
CA LEU A 307 0.35 -7.73 -2.72
C LEU A 307 -0.44 -8.21 -3.92
N ILE A 308 0.28 -8.61 -4.97
CA ILE A 308 -0.27 -9.34 -6.11
C ILE A 308 0.42 -10.70 -6.17
N PHE A 309 -0.36 -11.75 -6.38
CA PHE A 309 0.16 -13.11 -6.59
C PHE A 309 0.06 -13.46 -8.06
N LYS A 310 1.17 -13.83 -8.69
CA LYS A 310 1.17 -14.32 -10.07
C LYS A 310 0.43 -15.64 -10.17
N ASP A 311 -0.30 -15.82 -11.27
CA ASP A 311 -0.90 -17.10 -11.67
C ASP A 311 -1.78 -17.73 -10.57
N ASN A 312 -2.73 -16.94 -10.06
CA ASN A 312 -3.69 -17.35 -9.03
C ASN A 312 -4.73 -18.39 -9.51
N ASP A 313 -4.54 -19.01 -10.68
CA ASP A 313 -5.40 -20.07 -11.25
C ASP A 313 -5.55 -21.30 -10.34
N ASN A 314 -4.64 -21.49 -9.39
CA ASN A 314 -4.78 -22.53 -8.38
C ASN A 314 -5.42 -21.91 -7.14
N GLY A 315 -6.76 -22.01 -6.99
CA GLY A 315 -7.57 -21.52 -5.85
C GLY A 315 -7.13 -21.92 -4.42
N ASP A 316 -5.98 -22.57 -4.29
CA ASP A 316 -5.32 -23.02 -3.08
C ASP A 316 -4.80 -21.86 -2.21
N PHE A 317 -4.38 -20.73 -2.79
CA PHE A 317 -3.87 -19.59 -2.00
C PHE A 317 -4.98 -18.90 -1.18
N GLY A 318 -6.12 -18.60 -1.81
CA GLY A 318 -7.27 -18.04 -1.11
C GLY A 318 -7.78 -18.96 -0.01
N ALA A 319 -7.82 -20.27 -0.27
CA ALA A 319 -8.17 -21.28 0.71
C ALA A 319 -7.16 -21.34 1.88
N LEU A 320 -5.86 -21.25 1.59
CA LEU A 320 -4.78 -21.21 2.58
C LEU A 320 -4.92 -20.00 3.51
N ILE A 321 -5.13 -18.80 2.96
CA ILE A 321 -5.33 -17.59 3.76
C ILE A 321 -6.59 -17.72 4.62
N ARG A 322 -7.73 -18.16 4.05
CA ARG A 322 -8.96 -18.42 4.81
C ARG A 322 -8.73 -19.40 5.97
N GLY A 323 -8.07 -20.51 5.71
CA GLY A 323 -7.75 -21.51 6.74
C GLY A 323 -6.86 -20.96 7.86
N ARG A 324 -6.07 -19.92 7.59
CA ARG A 324 -5.13 -19.30 8.54
C ARG A 324 -5.71 -18.09 9.28
N LEU A 325 -6.70 -17.41 8.72
CA LEU A 325 -7.51 -16.44 9.46
C LEU A 325 -8.42 -17.15 10.48
N SER A 326 -8.74 -18.42 10.20
CA SER A 326 -9.58 -19.31 11.00
C SER A 326 -8.84 -20.01 12.13
N LEU A 327 -7.72 -19.47 12.64
CA LEU A 327 -6.91 -20.13 13.66
C LEU A 327 -7.73 -20.42 14.92
N LYS A 328 -8.02 -21.71 15.15
CA LYS A 328 -8.36 -22.23 16.48
C LYS A 328 -7.09 -22.15 17.31
N ASP A 329 -7.03 -21.28 18.30
CA ASP A 329 -5.98 -21.37 19.31
C ASP A 329 -6.29 -22.56 20.23
N PRO A 330 -5.52 -23.66 20.17
CA PRO A 330 -5.76 -24.85 20.97
C PRO A 330 -5.47 -24.63 22.46
N ASN A 331 -4.85 -23.51 22.85
CA ASN A 331 -4.58 -23.18 24.25
C ASN A 331 -5.73 -22.42 24.91
N ILE A 332 -6.77 -22.05 24.16
CA ILE A 332 -7.94 -21.39 24.75
C ILE A 332 -8.76 -22.45 25.46
N ASP A 333 -8.80 -22.35 26.79
CA ASP A 333 -9.59 -23.23 27.63
C ASP A 333 -11.08 -23.07 27.23
N PRO A 334 -11.72 -24.14 26.70
CA PRO A 334 -13.11 -24.08 26.27
C PRO A 334 -14.06 -23.67 27.40
N ARG A 335 -13.64 -23.81 28.67
CA ARG A 335 -14.42 -23.46 29.85
C ARG A 335 -14.47 -21.96 30.14
N ILE A 336 -13.59 -21.15 29.54
CA ILE A 336 -13.57 -19.69 29.75
C ILE A 336 -14.74 -19.01 29.02
N GLY A 337 -15.50 -19.73 28.17
CA GLY A 337 -16.65 -19.17 27.46
C GLY A 337 -16.29 -18.06 26.47
N PHE A 338 -14.99 -17.86 26.20
CA PHE A 338 -14.46 -16.88 25.28
C PHE A 338 -13.62 -17.60 24.22
N ALA A 339 -14.21 -17.84 23.06
CA ALA A 339 -13.52 -18.35 21.87
C ALA A 339 -13.38 -17.18 20.88
N PRO A 340 -12.24 -16.46 20.85
CA PRO A 340 -12.03 -15.39 19.90
C PRO A 340 -12.07 -15.98 18.48
N SER A 341 -12.96 -15.42 17.67
CA SER A 341 -13.56 -16.15 16.55
C SER A 341 -12.71 -16.13 15.27
N ALA A 342 -11.78 -15.19 15.13
CA ALA A 342 -10.83 -15.09 14.03
C ALA A 342 -9.83 -13.93 14.24
N ILE A 343 -8.72 -13.97 13.50
CA ILE A 343 -7.89 -12.80 13.22
C ILE A 343 -8.21 -12.29 11.81
N LEU A 344 -7.98 -11.00 11.56
CA LEU A 344 -8.07 -10.42 10.21
C LEU A 344 -6.67 -10.21 9.59
N ALA A 345 -5.62 -10.74 10.21
CA ALA A 345 -4.27 -10.63 9.69
C ALA A 345 -3.39 -11.83 10.05
N VAL A 346 -2.77 -12.47 9.05
CA VAL A 346 -1.98 -13.69 9.22
C VAL A 346 -0.47 -13.38 9.20
N PRO A 347 0.30 -13.74 10.25
CA PRO A 347 1.75 -13.51 10.29
C PRO A 347 2.45 -14.30 9.18
N SER A 348 3.22 -13.59 8.36
CA SER A 348 3.67 -14.11 7.07
C SER A 348 5.03 -13.59 6.65
N VAL A 349 5.80 -14.44 5.96
CA VAL A 349 6.97 -14.06 5.18
C VAL A 349 6.55 -13.99 3.73
N VAL A 350 6.86 -12.87 3.07
CA VAL A 350 6.60 -12.66 1.64
C VAL A 350 7.89 -12.40 0.90
N GLN A 351 7.95 -12.85 -0.35
CA GLN A 351 9.07 -12.72 -1.25
C GLN A 351 8.54 -12.39 -2.63
N GLY A 352 8.97 -11.25 -3.17
CA GLY A 352 8.46 -10.72 -4.43
C GLY A 352 9.34 -9.65 -5.02
N ARG A 353 8.84 -8.94 -6.03
CA ARG A 353 9.53 -7.80 -6.66
C ARG A 353 8.59 -6.62 -6.72
N PHE A 354 9.10 -5.43 -6.42
CA PHE A 354 8.29 -4.22 -6.49
C PHE A 354 7.94 -3.87 -7.93
N LYS A 355 6.70 -3.43 -8.13
CA LYS A 355 6.13 -2.91 -9.36
C LYS A 355 5.48 -1.55 -9.13
N TRP A 356 5.36 -0.79 -10.20
CA TRP A 356 4.58 0.43 -10.22
C TRP A 356 3.12 0.12 -10.52
N GLY A 357 2.22 0.41 -9.59
CA GLY A 357 0.79 0.17 -9.72
C GLY A 357 0.17 0.73 -11.01
N PRO A 358 0.47 1.98 -11.41
CA PRO A 358 -0.01 2.56 -12.67
C PRO A 358 0.41 1.85 -13.95
N ASP A 359 1.48 1.05 -13.91
CA ASP A 359 1.93 0.26 -15.06
C ASP A 359 1.34 -1.16 -15.06
N LEU A 360 0.45 -1.47 -14.12
CA LEU A 360 -0.31 -2.72 -14.13
C LEU A 360 -1.40 -2.67 -15.21
N GLY A 361 -1.57 -3.79 -15.93
CA GLY A 361 -2.64 -3.95 -16.90
C GLY A 361 -4.03 -3.86 -16.28
N GLU A 362 -5.04 -3.58 -17.10
CA GLU A 362 -6.44 -3.55 -16.66
C GLU A 362 -6.93 -4.93 -16.20
N ASP A 363 -6.27 -5.97 -16.68
CA ASP A 363 -6.47 -7.39 -16.39
C ASP A 363 -5.78 -7.86 -15.10
N VAL A 364 -5.19 -6.95 -14.32
CA VAL A 364 -4.47 -7.33 -13.09
C VAL A 364 -5.26 -7.03 -11.82
N VAL A 365 -5.94 -5.87 -11.75
CA VAL A 365 -6.61 -5.39 -10.53
C VAL A 365 -8.10 -5.14 -10.79
N CYS A 366 -8.95 -5.52 -9.83
CA CYS A 366 -10.39 -5.36 -9.95
C CYS A 366 -10.86 -3.90 -9.80
N ALA A 367 -12.12 -3.64 -10.15
CA ALA A 367 -12.71 -2.31 -10.16
C ALA A 367 -12.68 -1.64 -8.78
N ALA A 368 -12.94 -2.39 -7.71
CA ALA A 368 -12.85 -1.91 -6.32
C ALA A 368 -11.43 -1.43 -5.95
N GLN A 369 -10.40 -1.94 -6.63
CA GLN A 369 -8.99 -1.68 -6.37
C GLN A 369 -8.34 -0.79 -7.45
N LYS A 370 -9.14 -0.12 -8.28
CA LYS A 370 -8.66 0.74 -9.39
C LYS A 370 -7.66 1.82 -8.95
N LEU A 371 -7.72 2.26 -7.69
CA LEU A 371 -6.80 3.27 -7.12
C LEU A 371 -5.33 2.84 -7.16
N ILE A 372 -5.04 1.53 -7.22
CA ILE A 372 -3.67 1.03 -7.40
C ILE A 372 -3.05 1.55 -8.71
N ARG A 373 -3.87 1.68 -9.76
CA ARG A 373 -3.46 2.07 -11.11
C ARG A 373 -3.45 3.59 -11.38
N ASP A 374 -3.87 4.41 -10.43
CA ASP A 374 -3.96 5.86 -10.68
C ASP A 374 -2.55 6.47 -10.88
N PRO A 375 -2.23 7.08 -12.04
CA PRO A 375 -0.88 7.61 -12.30
C PRO A 375 -0.42 8.72 -11.34
N GLY A 376 -1.35 9.54 -10.84
CA GLY A 376 -1.05 10.60 -9.88
C GLY A 376 -0.84 10.06 -8.46
N ARG A 377 -1.48 8.93 -8.14
CA ARG A 377 -1.61 8.35 -6.79
C ARG A 377 -1.01 6.96 -6.67
N GLY A 378 -0.28 6.55 -7.70
CA GLY A 378 0.10 5.17 -7.95
C GLY A 378 0.70 4.51 -6.74
N ARG A 379 0.31 3.25 -6.52
CA ARG A 379 0.80 2.50 -5.37
C ARG A 379 2.00 1.65 -5.75
N VAL A 380 2.90 1.49 -4.80
CA VAL A 380 3.96 0.50 -4.90
C VAL A 380 3.36 -0.85 -4.56
N VAL A 381 3.51 -1.81 -5.46
CA VAL A 381 2.95 -3.14 -5.31
C VAL A 381 4.07 -4.16 -5.23
N LEU A 382 3.94 -5.16 -4.36
CA LEU A 382 4.84 -6.30 -4.33
C LEU A 382 4.21 -7.48 -5.09
N GLU A 383 4.79 -7.78 -6.25
CA GLU A 383 4.42 -8.95 -7.03
C GLU A 383 5.16 -10.18 -6.50
N CYS A 384 4.39 -11.11 -5.93
CA CYS A 384 4.86 -12.35 -5.34
C CYS A 384 4.64 -13.53 -6.31
N ASP A 385 5.60 -14.44 -6.34
CA ASP A 385 5.40 -15.75 -6.96
C ASP A 385 4.56 -16.64 -6.01
N PRO A 386 3.85 -17.67 -6.51
CA PRO A 386 3.05 -18.58 -5.65
C PRO A 386 3.84 -19.21 -4.49
N GLN A 387 5.13 -19.47 -4.71
CA GLN A 387 6.05 -20.01 -3.70
C GLN A 387 6.73 -18.94 -2.85
N GLY A 388 6.55 -17.67 -3.20
CA GLY A 388 7.10 -16.50 -2.50
C GLY A 388 6.42 -16.22 -1.17
N PHE A 389 5.53 -17.08 -0.70
CA PHE A 389 4.78 -16.89 0.52
C PHE A 389 4.97 -18.07 1.49
N ARG A 390 5.17 -17.74 2.76
CA ARG A 390 5.12 -18.71 3.86
C ARG A 390 4.43 -18.09 5.06
N THR A 391 3.32 -18.69 5.49
CA THR A 391 2.75 -18.39 6.81
C THR A 391 3.70 -18.86 7.90
N LYS A 392 3.95 -18.01 8.90
CA LYS A 392 4.59 -18.47 10.12
C LYS A 392 3.55 -19.25 10.92
N ASN A 393 3.92 -20.45 11.39
CA ASN A 393 3.09 -21.17 12.36
C ASN A 393 3.57 -20.77 13.76
N PRO A 394 2.78 -20.00 14.53
CA PRO A 394 3.19 -19.53 15.87
C PRO A 394 3.60 -20.66 16.82
N GLN A 395 3.10 -21.88 16.59
CA GLN A 395 3.38 -23.05 17.44
C GLN A 395 4.60 -23.86 17.01
N LYS A 396 4.96 -23.86 15.72
CA LYS A 396 6.05 -24.69 15.18
C LYS A 396 7.30 -23.89 14.86
N ASP A 397 7.11 -22.66 14.39
CA ASP A 397 8.23 -21.74 14.21
C ASP A 397 8.55 -21.21 15.60
N THR A 398 9.75 -21.51 16.10
CA THR A 398 10.19 -21.18 17.45
C THR A 398 9.83 -19.72 17.75
N PRO A 399 9.25 -19.40 18.93
CA PRO A 399 9.05 -18.01 19.33
C PRO A 399 10.42 -17.40 19.60
N THR A 400 11.13 -17.06 18.53
CA THR A 400 12.09 -15.96 18.60
C THR A 400 11.26 -14.77 19.07
N ASN A 401 11.77 -13.99 20.03
CA ASN A 401 11.20 -12.72 20.50
C ASN A 401 10.91 -11.69 19.36
N ASP A 402 11.06 -12.07 18.09
CA ASP A 402 10.99 -11.27 16.88
C ASP A 402 9.62 -11.31 16.15
N VAL A 403 8.61 -12.06 16.64
CA VAL A 403 7.26 -12.03 16.05
C VAL A 403 6.38 -11.10 16.88
N SER A 404 6.45 -9.80 16.60
CA SER A 404 5.53 -8.81 17.20
C SER A 404 4.11 -9.07 16.75
N ASN A 405 3.19 -9.37 17.68
CA ASN A 405 1.74 -9.57 17.47
C ASN A 405 0.96 -8.28 17.19
N TYR A 406 1.62 -7.26 16.63
CA TYR A 406 1.05 -5.93 16.51
C TYR A 406 0.88 -5.55 15.04
N TYR A 407 -0.36 -5.66 14.58
CA TYR A 407 -0.79 -5.07 13.32
C TYR A 407 -2.22 -4.57 13.46
N THR A 408 -2.40 -3.29 13.23
CA THR A 408 -3.60 -2.56 13.58
C THR A 408 -4.27 -1.96 12.35
N ALA A 409 -5.59 -1.82 12.42
CA ALA A 409 -6.40 -1.20 11.39
C ALA A 409 -7.65 -0.56 12.02
N TYR A 410 -8.32 0.32 11.28
CA TYR A 410 -9.64 0.81 11.66
C TYR A 410 -10.67 -0.32 11.64
N LEU A 411 -11.24 -0.57 12.81
CA LEU A 411 -12.50 -1.28 12.95
C LEU A 411 -13.62 -0.27 12.78
N TRP A 412 -14.51 -0.49 11.82
CA TRP A 412 -15.55 0.49 11.53
C TRP A 412 -16.89 -0.17 11.21
N ILE A 413 -17.94 0.59 11.45
CA ILE A 413 -19.32 0.32 11.07
C ILE A 413 -19.97 1.63 10.65
N MET A 414 -20.73 1.59 9.56
CA MET A 414 -21.38 2.77 9.00
C MET A 414 -22.89 2.58 8.88
N PHE A 415 -23.58 3.70 9.01
CA PHE A 415 -25.01 3.82 8.83
C PHE A 415 -25.32 4.94 7.85
N VAL A 416 -26.45 4.83 7.18
CA VAL A 416 -27.03 5.82 6.28
C VAL A 416 -28.16 6.52 7.01
N ILE A 417 -28.07 7.84 7.13
CA ILE A 417 -29.14 8.67 7.68
C ILE A 417 -30.10 9.04 6.54
N GLN A 418 -31.36 8.70 6.72
CA GLN A 418 -32.47 8.92 5.81
C GLN A 418 -33.56 9.78 6.47
N ASP A 419 -34.43 10.34 5.63
CA ASP A 419 -35.65 10.99 6.09
C ASP A 419 -36.69 9.97 6.59
N GLY A 420 -37.83 10.46 7.09
CA GLY A 420 -38.93 9.61 7.55
C GLY A 420 -39.57 8.74 6.47
N ASN A 421 -39.34 9.03 5.18
CA ASN A 421 -39.82 8.22 4.06
C ASN A 421 -38.78 7.18 3.60
N GLY A 422 -37.59 7.18 4.21
CA GLY A 422 -36.50 6.29 3.85
C GLY A 422 -35.65 6.75 2.67
N ALA A 423 -35.75 8.02 2.26
CA ALA A 423 -34.88 8.60 1.24
C ALA A 423 -33.61 9.22 1.86
N PRO A 424 -32.43 9.11 1.24
CA PRO A 424 -31.26 9.88 1.64
C PRO A 424 -31.53 11.39 1.55
N PHE A 425 -31.00 12.18 2.48
CA PHE A 425 -31.16 13.64 2.48
C PHE A 425 -30.39 14.31 1.36
N PHE A 426 -29.20 13.80 1.04
CA PHE A 426 -28.33 14.31 -0.02
C PHE A 426 -28.25 13.26 -1.14
N GLN A 427 -28.90 13.51 -2.27
CA GLN A 427 -28.98 12.54 -3.38
C GLN A 427 -27.92 12.77 -4.46
N GLU A 428 -27.26 13.93 -4.45
CA GLU A 428 -26.17 14.25 -5.38
C GLU A 428 -24.91 13.44 -5.02
N GLU A 429 -24.33 12.76 -6.01
CA GLU A 429 -23.14 11.91 -5.82
C GLU A 429 -21.95 12.63 -5.17
N GLU A 430 -21.77 13.93 -5.46
CA GLU A 430 -20.68 14.76 -4.93
C GLU A 430 -20.79 15.02 -3.42
N VAL A 431 -21.97 14.83 -2.84
CA VAL A 431 -22.25 15.04 -1.41
C VAL A 431 -22.85 13.82 -0.75
N TYR A 432 -22.78 12.65 -1.41
CA TYR A 432 -23.40 11.42 -0.92
C TYR A 432 -22.86 10.98 0.44
N TRP A 433 -21.57 11.24 0.69
CA TRP A 433 -20.90 11.05 1.97
C TRP A 433 -21.59 11.79 3.14
N LYS A 434 -22.40 12.82 2.87
CA LYS A 434 -23.12 13.56 3.91
C LYS A 434 -24.20 12.73 4.59
N ASN A 435 -24.69 11.67 3.96
CA ASN A 435 -25.65 10.76 4.59
C ASN A 435 -24.98 9.71 5.48
N LEU A 436 -23.64 9.60 5.46
CA LEU A 436 -22.92 8.58 6.21
C LEU A 436 -22.68 9.00 7.66
N LEU A 437 -23.01 8.10 8.58
CA LEU A 437 -22.66 8.13 9.99
C LEU A 437 -21.74 6.94 10.28
N VAL A 438 -20.44 7.20 10.41
CA VAL A 438 -19.43 6.16 10.57
C VAL A 438 -18.93 6.16 12.00
N PHE A 439 -18.92 4.99 12.65
CA PHE A 439 -18.27 4.77 13.92
C PHE A 439 -17.03 3.93 13.70
N PHE A 440 -15.95 4.27 14.37
CA PHE A 440 -14.71 3.51 14.27
C PHE A 440 -13.94 3.45 15.59
N GLU A 441 -13.08 2.46 15.68
CA GLU A 441 -12.05 2.26 16.70
C GLU A 441 -10.78 1.80 15.99
N HIS A 442 -9.61 2.08 16.55
CA HIS A 442 -8.37 1.49 16.05
C HIS A 442 -8.11 0.19 16.79
N GLY A 443 -7.81 -0.89 16.07
CA GLY A 443 -7.70 -2.19 16.71
C GLY A 443 -6.65 -3.11 16.13
N ASN A 444 -6.07 -3.91 17.02
CA ASN A 444 -5.11 -4.96 16.64
C ASN A 444 -5.86 -6.11 15.96
N ILE A 445 -5.70 -6.20 14.64
CA ILE A 445 -6.34 -7.21 13.78
C ILE A 445 -5.52 -8.51 13.66
N ALA A 446 -4.30 -8.52 14.22
CA ALA A 446 -3.46 -9.71 14.32
C ALA A 446 -3.68 -10.54 15.60
N ASP A 447 -4.39 -9.99 16.60
CA ASP A 447 -4.68 -10.66 17.87
C ASP A 447 -6.18 -10.86 18.06
N ALA A 448 -6.63 -12.12 18.13
CA ALA A 448 -8.05 -12.45 18.08
C ALA A 448 -8.82 -11.93 19.31
N THR A 449 -8.19 -11.95 20.50
CA THR A 449 -8.78 -11.50 21.77
C THR A 449 -8.98 -9.99 21.77
N THR A 450 -7.93 -9.24 21.40
CA THR A 450 -7.96 -7.79 21.29
C THR A 450 -8.95 -7.37 20.21
N PHE A 451 -8.91 -8.00 19.04
CA PHE A 451 -9.83 -7.74 17.94
C PHE A 451 -11.29 -7.89 18.37
N HIS A 452 -11.66 -9.01 18.99
CA HIS A 452 -13.02 -9.24 19.47
C HIS A 452 -13.46 -8.26 20.57
N THR A 453 -12.57 -7.95 21.50
CA THR A 453 -12.84 -6.96 22.56
C THR A 453 -13.12 -5.59 21.98
N LEU A 454 -12.34 -5.17 20.97
CA LEU A 454 -12.52 -3.88 20.32
C LEU A 454 -13.76 -3.83 19.43
N LYS A 455 -14.19 -4.94 18.81
CA LYS A 455 -15.52 -5.04 18.17
C LYS A 455 -16.65 -4.77 19.18
N LYS A 456 -16.58 -5.36 20.38
CA LYS A 456 -17.58 -5.12 21.44
C LYS A 456 -17.58 -3.68 21.92
N ASN A 457 -16.40 -3.06 22.08
CA ASN A 457 -16.29 -1.66 22.47
C ASN A 457 -16.89 -0.74 21.39
N LEU A 458 -16.59 -1.00 20.12
CA LEU A 458 -17.17 -0.28 19.00
C LEU A 458 -18.70 -0.42 18.98
N ALA A 459 -19.23 -1.64 19.15
CA ALA A 459 -20.67 -1.86 19.18
C ALA A 459 -21.35 -1.12 20.36
N ALA A 460 -20.74 -1.11 21.55
CA ALA A 460 -21.24 -0.36 22.69
C ALA A 460 -21.25 1.16 22.43
N LYS A 461 -20.20 1.70 21.80
CA LYS A 461 -20.11 3.10 21.36
C LYS A 461 -21.19 3.46 20.35
N VAL A 462 -21.44 2.58 19.38
CA VAL A 462 -22.51 2.72 18.38
C VAL A 462 -23.87 2.80 19.07
N CYS A 463 -24.22 1.81 19.89
CA CYS A 463 -25.51 1.79 20.59
C CYS A 463 -25.69 3.03 21.47
N SER A 464 -24.68 3.42 22.25
CA SER A 464 -24.78 4.63 23.08
C SER A 464 -25.01 5.90 22.25
N SER A 465 -24.32 6.03 21.12
CA SER A 465 -24.42 7.21 20.26
C SER A 465 -25.77 7.27 19.53
N LEU A 466 -26.23 6.13 19.00
CA LEU A 466 -27.54 6.03 18.35
C LEU A 466 -28.68 6.30 19.34
N SER A 467 -28.60 5.79 20.58
CA SER A 467 -29.60 6.08 21.63
C SER A 467 -29.74 7.59 21.84
N GLU A 468 -28.62 8.29 21.94
CA GLU A 468 -28.58 9.74 22.15
C GLU A 468 -29.13 10.52 20.94
N ILE A 469 -28.76 10.11 19.72
CA ILE A 469 -29.27 10.72 18.48
C ILE A 469 -30.80 10.58 18.42
N PHE A 470 -31.35 9.37 18.59
CA PHE A 470 -32.80 9.17 18.53
C PHE A 470 -33.55 9.93 19.62
N ALA A 471 -33.05 9.90 20.86
CA ALA A 471 -33.69 10.62 21.97
C ALA A 471 -33.76 12.13 21.71
N ARG A 472 -32.67 12.71 21.18
CA ARG A 472 -32.59 14.13 20.85
C ARG A 472 -33.51 14.51 19.69
N GLU A 473 -33.47 13.75 18.61
CA GLU A 473 -34.29 14.06 17.42
C GLU A 473 -35.78 13.91 17.72
N GLN A 474 -36.16 12.91 18.53
CA GLN A 474 -37.52 12.77 19.05
C GLN A 474 -37.93 14.00 19.89
N ALA A 475 -37.06 14.51 20.76
CA ALA A 475 -37.33 15.71 21.55
C ALA A 475 -37.52 16.97 20.68
N LEU A 476 -36.90 17.00 19.50
CA LEU A 476 -37.07 18.07 18.50
C LEU A 476 -38.28 17.85 17.57
N GLY A 477 -39.05 16.77 17.77
CA GLY A 477 -40.18 16.42 16.90
C GLY A 477 -39.76 16.00 15.49
N ARG A 478 -38.51 15.55 15.31
CA ARG A 478 -37.96 15.09 14.03
C ARG A 478 -37.92 13.57 14.02
N THR A 479 -38.34 12.98 12.90
CA THR A 479 -38.22 11.55 12.67
C THR A 479 -37.05 11.31 11.74
N LEU A 480 -36.02 10.64 12.25
CA LEU A 480 -34.89 10.15 11.44
C LEU A 480 -35.03 8.64 11.25
N ARG A 481 -34.64 8.18 10.07
CA ARG A 481 -34.41 6.77 9.81
C ARG A 481 -32.91 6.53 9.64
N ILE A 482 -32.35 5.55 10.33
CA ILE A 482 -30.93 5.19 10.28
C ILE A 482 -30.85 3.73 9.84
N VAL A 483 -30.19 3.49 8.71
CA VAL A 483 -30.10 2.16 8.08
C VAL A 483 -28.66 1.69 8.07
N TYR A 484 -28.43 0.42 8.37
CA TYR A 484 -27.10 -0.17 8.30
C TYR A 484 -26.52 -0.10 6.87
N GLY A 485 -25.33 0.50 6.76
CA GLY A 485 -24.63 0.68 5.48
C GLY A 485 -23.59 -0.39 5.22
N GLY A 486 -22.86 -0.84 6.24
CA GLY A 486 -21.81 -1.86 6.16
C GLY A 486 -20.84 -1.77 7.34
N ALA A 487 -19.91 -2.70 7.43
CA ALA A 487 -18.85 -2.75 8.42
C ALA A 487 -17.55 -3.31 7.82
N LEU A 488 -16.44 -3.22 8.57
CA LEU A 488 -15.17 -3.81 8.15
C LEU A 488 -15.32 -5.31 7.82
N ASP A 489 -16.10 -6.05 8.62
CA ASP A 489 -16.30 -7.50 8.50
C ASP A 489 -17.61 -7.90 7.81
N ASP A 490 -18.32 -6.93 7.21
CA ASP A 490 -19.52 -7.15 6.41
C ASP A 490 -19.71 -6.04 5.37
N THR A 491 -19.58 -6.39 4.10
CA THR A 491 -19.67 -5.41 3.01
C THR A 491 -21.06 -4.85 2.78
N ASN A 492 -22.11 -5.59 3.17
CA ASN A 492 -23.51 -5.23 2.96
C ASN A 492 -23.86 -4.88 1.49
N CYS A 493 -23.17 -5.48 0.52
CA CYS A 493 -23.34 -5.17 -0.92
C CYS A 493 -24.45 -5.99 -1.62
N GLY A 494 -25.25 -6.74 -0.86
CA GLY A 494 -26.26 -7.66 -1.39
C GLY A 494 -25.71 -9.01 -1.86
N HIS A 495 -24.37 -9.17 -1.94
CA HIS A 495 -23.71 -10.44 -2.23
C HIS A 495 -23.27 -11.11 -0.92
N GLY A 496 -23.24 -12.44 -0.95
CA GLY A 496 -23.56 -13.28 0.19
C GLY A 496 -22.53 -13.28 1.30
N ASN A 497 -21.25 -12.95 1.07
CA ASN A 497 -20.22 -12.91 2.11
C ASN A 497 -18.98 -12.08 1.70
N THR A 498 -18.21 -11.61 2.69
CA THR A 498 -16.79 -11.26 2.47
C THR A 498 -16.03 -12.47 1.90
N LEU A 499 -15.03 -12.27 1.04
CA LEU A 499 -14.24 -13.38 0.45
C LEU A 499 -13.42 -14.17 1.46
N TYR A 500 -13.11 -13.53 2.59
CA TYR A 500 -12.33 -14.08 3.68
C TYR A 500 -13.10 -13.90 4.98
N PRO A 501 -14.27 -14.55 5.12
CA PRO A 501 -15.05 -14.41 6.33
C PRO A 501 -14.25 -15.00 7.50
N PRO A 502 -14.34 -14.40 8.70
CA PRO A 502 -13.86 -15.07 9.90
C PRO A 502 -14.54 -16.44 10.02
N ALA A 503 -13.82 -17.47 10.46
CA ALA A 503 -14.42 -18.80 10.58
C ALA A 503 -15.62 -18.78 11.53
N ARG A 504 -16.73 -19.35 11.07
CA ARG A 504 -17.81 -19.76 11.96
C ARG A 504 -17.29 -20.93 12.80
N VAL A 505 -17.44 -20.85 14.12
CA VAL A 505 -16.95 -21.88 15.04
C VAL A 505 -17.89 -23.09 14.97
N ALA A 506 -17.70 -23.95 13.96
CA ALA A 506 -18.62 -25.02 13.56
C ALA A 506 -18.87 -26.18 14.55
N HIS A 507 -18.51 -26.04 15.84
CA HIS A 507 -18.64 -27.11 16.84
C HIS A 507 -19.09 -26.61 18.22
N LEU A 508 -19.73 -25.44 18.29
CA LEU A 508 -20.28 -24.92 19.54
C LEU A 508 -21.78 -24.65 19.40
N ASP A 509 -22.51 -25.60 18.77
CA ASP A 509 -23.98 -25.60 18.67
C ASP A 509 -24.67 -25.44 20.06
N ASP A 510 -23.95 -25.70 21.16
CA ASP A 510 -24.42 -25.59 22.54
C ASP A 510 -24.09 -24.26 23.24
N LEU A 511 -23.34 -23.33 22.62
CA LEU A 511 -23.04 -22.01 23.22
C LEU A 511 -23.83 -20.88 22.55
N PRO A 512 -24.58 -20.06 23.32
CA PRO A 512 -25.41 -18.98 22.77
C PRO A 512 -24.63 -17.84 22.07
N TYR A 513 -23.30 -17.91 22.02
CA TYR A 513 -22.41 -16.89 21.47
C TYR A 513 -22.05 -17.08 19.98
N GLU A 514 -22.56 -18.13 19.33
CA GLU A 514 -22.24 -18.48 17.94
C GLU A 514 -22.66 -17.39 16.92
N LYS A 515 -23.58 -16.50 17.29
CA LYS A 515 -24.13 -15.45 16.42
C LYS A 515 -23.35 -14.13 16.42
N ASP A 516 -22.41 -13.91 17.35
CA ASP A 516 -21.75 -12.61 17.57
C ASP A 516 -20.41 -12.47 16.82
N THR A 517 -20.35 -12.90 15.56
CA THR A 517 -19.08 -12.85 14.81
C THR A 517 -18.86 -11.51 14.12
N GLN A 518 -19.89 -10.89 13.57
CA GLN A 518 -19.80 -9.61 12.86
C GLN A 518 -20.11 -8.43 13.80
N ILE A 519 -19.56 -7.25 13.51
CA ILE A 519 -19.82 -6.03 14.30
C ILE A 519 -21.33 -5.74 14.36
N ILE A 520 -22.05 -5.90 13.25
CA ILE A 520 -23.49 -5.63 13.17
C ILE A 520 -24.32 -6.58 14.04
N ASP A 521 -23.95 -7.86 14.13
CA ASP A 521 -24.66 -8.81 14.98
C ASP A 521 -24.51 -8.45 16.46
N ILE A 522 -23.31 -8.02 16.88
CA ILE A 522 -23.05 -7.53 18.24
C ILE A 522 -23.89 -6.26 18.53
N VAL A 523 -23.97 -5.32 17.57
CA VAL A 523 -24.81 -4.12 17.70
C VAL A 523 -26.29 -4.48 17.84
N SER A 524 -26.79 -5.39 17.00
CA SER A 524 -28.17 -5.88 17.05
C SER A 524 -28.51 -6.51 18.39
N ASN A 525 -27.65 -7.39 18.88
CA ASN A 525 -27.85 -8.07 20.17
C ASN A 525 -27.78 -7.09 21.35
N LEU A 526 -26.88 -6.11 21.32
CA LEU A 526 -26.83 -5.06 22.34
C LEU A 526 -28.07 -4.16 22.31
N ALA A 527 -28.53 -3.75 21.12
CA ALA A 527 -29.73 -2.91 20.96
C ALA A 527 -31.01 -3.60 21.44
N MET A 528 -31.08 -4.92 21.30
CA MET A 528 -32.24 -5.73 21.71
C MET A 528 -32.14 -6.32 23.13
N SER A 529 -31.00 -6.12 23.81
CA SER A 529 -30.71 -6.73 25.11
C SER A 529 -31.72 -6.38 26.22
N THR A 530 -31.99 -7.39 27.06
CA THR A 530 -32.93 -7.30 28.20
C THR A 530 -32.30 -7.82 29.49
N ILE A 531 -32.62 -7.22 30.63
CA ILE A 531 -32.41 -7.77 31.98
C ILE A 531 -33.78 -8.18 32.53
N ASP A 532 -33.92 -9.42 33.00
CA ASP A 532 -35.16 -9.97 33.55
C ASP A 532 -36.40 -9.79 32.64
N GLY A 533 -36.20 -9.97 31.33
CA GLY A 533 -37.23 -9.77 30.31
C GLY A 533 -37.56 -8.30 30.00
N SER A 534 -37.00 -7.35 30.76
CA SER A 534 -37.17 -5.91 30.53
C SER A 534 -36.00 -5.34 29.73
N PRO A 535 -36.23 -4.42 28.77
CA PRO A 535 -35.14 -3.77 28.03
C PRO A 535 -34.16 -3.09 28.98
N LEU A 536 -32.86 -3.14 28.67
CA LEU A 536 -31.88 -2.32 29.38
C LEU A 536 -32.30 -0.84 29.31
N PRO A 537 -32.44 -0.11 30.44
CA PRO A 537 -32.94 1.26 30.42
C PRO A 537 -32.18 2.18 29.45
N ARG A 538 -30.86 2.00 29.32
CA ARG A 538 -30.00 2.76 28.41
C ARG A 538 -30.23 2.51 26.91
N PHE A 539 -30.87 1.39 26.54
CA PHE A 539 -31.12 0.98 25.16
C PHE A 539 -32.60 0.88 24.81
N LEU A 540 -33.50 1.28 25.72
CA LEU A 540 -34.94 1.29 25.47
C LEU A 540 -35.31 2.14 24.24
N VAL A 541 -34.61 3.25 24.02
CA VAL A 541 -34.78 4.13 22.85
C VAL A 541 -34.44 3.39 21.55
N LEU A 542 -33.33 2.63 21.52
CA LEU A 542 -32.97 1.84 20.34
C LEU A 542 -33.97 0.74 20.06
N LYS A 543 -34.40 0.00 21.09
CA LYS A 543 -35.38 -1.07 20.92
C LYS A 543 -36.69 -0.55 20.33
N ARG A 544 -37.13 0.64 20.75
CA ARG A 544 -38.29 1.33 20.15
C ARG A 544 -37.99 1.74 18.71
N ALA A 545 -36.85 2.39 18.45
CA ALA A 545 -36.46 2.79 17.10
C ALA A 545 -36.40 1.60 16.13
N VAL A 546 -35.93 0.43 16.57
CA VAL A 546 -35.96 -0.82 15.79
C VAL A 546 -37.40 -1.28 15.54
N ALA A 547 -38.23 -1.32 16.59
CA ALA A 547 -39.64 -1.72 16.48
C ALA A 547 -40.45 -0.80 15.56
N ASP A 548 -40.13 0.50 15.56
CA ASP A 548 -40.78 1.54 14.75
C ASP A 548 -40.19 1.62 13.33
N GLY A 549 -39.20 0.79 12.98
CA GLY A 549 -38.54 0.80 11.66
C GLY A 549 -37.64 2.02 11.41
N CYS A 550 -37.42 2.85 12.45
CA CYS A 550 -36.52 4.00 12.41
C CYS A 550 -35.04 3.60 12.49
N LEU A 551 -34.72 2.46 13.09
CA LEU A 551 -33.38 1.86 13.07
C LEU A 551 -33.43 0.50 12.37
N VAL A 552 -32.80 0.40 11.21
CA VAL A 552 -32.74 -0.85 10.44
C VAL A 552 -31.33 -1.42 10.55
N LEU A 553 -31.20 -2.53 11.28
CA LEU A 553 -29.94 -3.23 11.52
C LEU A 553 -29.71 -4.45 10.60
N GLU A 554 -30.68 -4.75 9.75
CA GLU A 554 -30.59 -5.84 8.78
C GLU A 554 -29.82 -5.39 7.53
N GLY A 555 -28.88 -6.22 7.08
CA GLY A 555 -28.15 -5.98 5.84
C GLY A 555 -28.97 -6.33 4.60
N ALA A 556 -28.70 -5.63 3.49
CA ALA A 556 -29.28 -5.87 2.17
C ALA A 556 -29.07 -7.32 1.70
N SER A 557 -27.97 -7.97 2.10
CA SER A 557 -27.72 -9.39 1.77
C SER A 557 -28.74 -10.35 2.38
N LYS A 558 -29.37 -10.01 3.50
CA LYS A 558 -30.38 -10.86 4.16
C LYS A 558 -31.75 -10.76 3.49
N ASN A 559 -32.02 -9.64 2.80
CA ASN A 559 -33.33 -9.36 2.22
C ASN A 559 -33.41 -9.63 0.72
N GLY A 560 -32.30 -10.00 0.06
CA GLY A 560 -32.27 -10.34 -1.38
C GLY A 560 -32.60 -9.16 -2.32
N ASP A 561 -32.85 -7.98 -1.76
CA ASP A 561 -33.33 -6.80 -2.45
C ASP A 561 -32.29 -5.68 -2.41
N HIS A 562 -32.00 -5.15 -3.60
CA HIS A 562 -31.24 -3.94 -3.91
C HIS A 562 -29.79 -3.83 -3.39
N LYS A 563 -28.85 -3.61 -4.32
CA LYS A 563 -27.46 -3.18 -4.05
C LYS A 563 -27.53 -1.87 -3.24
N SER A 564 -27.16 -1.90 -1.95
CA SER A 564 -27.04 -0.68 -1.17
C SER A 564 -25.96 0.21 -1.81
N GLU A 565 -26.34 1.41 -2.23
CA GLU A 565 -25.42 2.40 -2.81
C GLU A 565 -24.37 2.87 -1.79
N PHE A 566 -24.60 2.58 -0.51
CA PHE A 566 -23.72 2.91 0.61
C PHE A 566 -22.98 1.69 1.15
N CYS A 567 -22.92 0.58 0.42
CA CYS A 567 -22.16 -0.60 0.83
C CYS A 567 -20.64 -0.34 0.78
N SER A 568 -19.86 -1.19 1.44
CA SER A 568 -18.39 -0.99 1.51
C SER A 568 -17.71 -0.96 0.14
N CYS A 569 -18.31 -1.64 -0.85
CA CYS A 569 -17.78 -1.75 -2.21
C CYS A 569 -17.89 -0.43 -3.00
N GLN A 570 -18.78 0.47 -2.58
CA GLN A 570 -18.96 1.80 -3.20
C GLN A 570 -18.17 2.89 -2.47
N LEU A 571 -17.64 2.60 -1.28
CA LEU A 571 -16.84 3.55 -0.50
C LEU A 571 -15.65 4.17 -1.24
N PRO A 572 -14.88 3.45 -2.10
CA PRO A 572 -13.83 4.08 -2.86
C PRO A 572 -14.32 5.30 -3.63
N GLN A 573 -15.46 5.18 -4.34
CA GLN A 573 -16.00 6.30 -5.11
C GLN A 573 -16.56 7.42 -4.21
N VAL A 574 -17.23 7.07 -3.11
CA VAL A 574 -17.77 8.06 -2.16
C VAL A 574 -16.66 8.89 -1.51
N ILE A 575 -15.57 8.25 -1.11
CA ILE A 575 -14.41 8.91 -0.50
C ILE A 575 -13.68 9.77 -1.53
N GLU A 576 -13.58 9.30 -2.78
CA GLU A 576 -12.97 10.09 -3.85
C GLU A 576 -13.75 11.35 -4.17
N ASN A 577 -15.08 11.27 -4.25
CA ASN A 577 -15.94 12.44 -4.40
C ASN A 577 -15.75 13.44 -3.25
N PHE A 578 -15.58 12.94 -2.02
CA PHE A 578 -15.25 13.78 -0.86
C PHE A 578 -13.89 14.46 -1.00
N TYR A 579 -12.84 13.74 -1.40
CA TYR A 579 -11.51 14.31 -1.61
C TYR A 579 -11.49 15.37 -2.72
N ASP A 580 -12.14 15.13 -3.84
CA ASP A 580 -12.22 16.10 -4.93
C ASP A 580 -12.92 17.39 -4.47
N LYS A 581 -13.97 17.27 -3.67
CA LYS A 581 -14.66 18.43 -3.07
C LYS A 581 -13.77 19.17 -2.07
N LEU A 582 -13.04 18.43 -1.23
CA LEU A 582 -12.11 18.98 -0.27
C LEU A 582 -11.00 19.78 -0.99
N GLY A 583 -10.39 19.20 -2.03
CA GLY A 583 -9.33 19.83 -2.83
C GLY A 583 -9.79 21.04 -3.64
N LYS A 584 -10.93 20.96 -4.34
CA LYS A 584 -11.50 22.09 -5.11
C LYS A 584 -11.73 23.32 -4.22
N SER A 585 -12.27 23.09 -3.01
CA SER A 585 -12.51 24.17 -2.05
C SER A 585 -11.22 24.87 -1.57
N GLY A 586 -10.10 24.16 -1.57
CA GLY A 586 -8.75 24.68 -1.32
C GLY A 586 -8.35 25.72 -2.35
N SER A 587 -8.36 25.32 -3.64
CA SER A 587 -7.93 26.16 -4.76
C SER A 587 -8.73 27.47 -4.89
N GLU A 588 -10.05 27.44 -4.68
CA GLU A 588 -10.89 28.65 -4.74
C GLU A 588 -10.62 29.61 -3.57
N GLY A 589 -10.30 29.06 -2.39
CA GLY A 589 -9.96 29.87 -1.22
C GLY A 589 -8.60 30.54 -1.36
N ASP A 590 -7.60 29.82 -1.89
CA ASP A 590 -6.28 30.36 -2.17
C ASP A 590 -6.33 31.40 -3.29
N LEU A 591 -7.14 31.18 -4.34
CA LEU A 591 -7.41 32.19 -5.37
C LEU A 591 -8.07 33.45 -4.80
N ARG A 592 -9.08 33.31 -3.93
CA ARG A 592 -9.72 34.46 -3.26
C ARG A 592 -8.79 35.18 -2.30
N LYS A 593 -7.91 34.46 -1.60
CA LYS A 593 -6.89 35.03 -0.70
C LYS A 593 -5.84 35.79 -1.52
N ALA A 594 -5.31 35.19 -2.58
CA ALA A 594 -4.39 35.86 -3.50
C ALA A 594 -5.01 37.11 -4.15
N GLN A 595 -6.30 37.06 -4.51
CA GLN A 595 -7.03 38.23 -5.02
C GLN A 595 -7.19 39.32 -3.95
N LYS A 596 -7.46 38.96 -2.69
CA LYS A 596 -7.53 39.92 -1.58
C LYS A 596 -6.19 40.54 -1.24
N ASP A 597 -5.13 39.74 -1.20
CA ASP A 597 -3.76 40.21 -0.93
C ASP A 597 -3.27 41.12 -2.06
N THR A 598 -3.62 40.80 -3.31
CA THR A 598 -3.36 41.67 -4.47
C THR A 598 -4.18 42.97 -4.41
N ALA A 599 -5.42 42.92 -3.92
CA ALA A 599 -6.26 44.10 -3.76
C ALA A 599 -5.76 45.00 -2.62
N GLN A 600 -5.35 44.44 -1.48
CA GLN A 600 -4.77 45.20 -0.35
C GLN A 600 -3.42 45.83 -0.71
N ASN A 601 -2.55 45.13 -1.44
CA ASN A 601 -1.29 45.72 -1.92
C ASN A 601 -1.52 46.83 -2.96
N LYS A 602 -2.62 46.80 -3.72
CA LYS A 602 -3.04 47.91 -4.59
C LYS A 602 -3.60 49.11 -3.82
N THR A 603 -4.19 48.92 -2.64
CA THR A 603 -4.67 50.05 -1.81
C THR A 603 -3.51 50.74 -1.09
N VAL A 604 -2.52 49.98 -0.59
CA VAL A 604 -1.33 50.55 0.06
C VAL A 604 -0.47 51.34 -0.93
N SER A 605 -0.34 50.89 -2.18
CA SER A 605 0.38 51.64 -3.22
C SER A 605 -0.34 52.90 -3.71
N HIS A 606 -1.64 53.06 -3.43
CA HIS A 606 -2.38 54.28 -3.76
C HIS A 606 -2.34 55.34 -2.66
N GLU A 607 -2.17 54.93 -1.39
CA GLU A 607 -1.98 55.85 -0.26
C GLU A 607 -0.53 56.36 -0.13
N GLU A 608 0.48 55.62 -0.60
CA GLU A 608 1.87 56.10 -0.65
C GLU A 608 2.17 57.06 -1.83
N PHE A 609 1.21 57.31 -2.73
CA PHE A 609 1.35 58.27 -3.83
C PHE A 609 0.58 59.58 -3.64
N VAL A 610 -0.14 59.72 -2.51
CA VAL A 610 -0.83 60.96 -2.10
C VAL A 610 -0.46 61.26 -0.65
N GLY A 611 0.82 61.58 -0.43
CA GLY A 611 1.38 62.05 0.84
C GLY A 611 2.51 63.03 0.58
#